data_AF-A0A067F100-F1
#
_entry.id   AF-A0A067F100-F1
#
_cell.length_a   1.000
_cell.length_b   1.000
_cell.length_c   1.000
_cell.angle_alpha   90.00
_cell.angle_beta   90.00
_cell.angle_gamma   90.00
#
_symmetry.space_group_name_H-M   'P 1'
#
loop_
_entity.id
_entity.type
_entity.pdbx_description
1 polymer ?
#
loop_
_entity_poly.entity_id
_entity_poly.type
_entity_poly.pdbx_seq_one_letter_code
_entity_poly.pdbx_strand_id
1 'polypeptide(L)'
;MKMGVMGAIHRAPCAAALPLRHVRARPIRCSSSSGHVSFIRDIAVANPPEHLDELLKVLRTRGDTIVSPGSRQGIIPLAIPLSENSSGAVTALLRWPTAPSGMEMPVVEVRKHGVWLLGKNVDQYIHRLLVEEDAHHLEENNSELYDASSEAGKKLYQRGDFAESNITNLDSYLLSKVGLFPDVLEHKVTQHFEQGDHVSALVTGEFYAKKDLFPGFGRPFVFNAEIMLKVGRISEAKDSARVALKSPWWTLGCAYESPALHNGRMSK
;
A
#
# COMPACT_ATOMS: atom_id res chain seq x y z
N MET A 1 -3.61 76.80 -22.11
CA MET A 1 -5.06 76.95 -21.89
C MET A 1 -5.63 75.62 -21.43
N LYS A 2 -6.22 75.58 -20.23
CA LYS A 2 -7.00 74.47 -19.68
C LYS A 2 -8.45 74.58 -20.19
N MET A 3 -9.02 73.47 -20.67
CA MET A 3 -10.29 72.85 -20.24
C MET A 3 -10.77 71.86 -21.31
N GLY A 4 -11.37 70.73 -20.90
CA GLY A 4 -12.21 69.93 -21.80
C GLY A 4 -12.23 68.44 -21.48
N VAL A 5 -13.06 68.06 -20.50
CA VAL A 5 -13.39 66.69 -20.13
C VAL A 5 -14.34 66.07 -21.17
N MET A 6 -14.13 64.80 -21.56
CA MET A 6 -15.21 63.91 -21.98
C MET A 6 -14.86 62.48 -21.54
N GLY A 7 -15.52 62.03 -20.46
CA GLY A 7 -15.38 60.67 -19.95
C GLY A 7 -16.14 59.68 -20.84
N ALA A 8 -15.46 58.66 -21.34
CA ALA A 8 -16.07 57.52 -21.99
C ALA A 8 -16.54 56.50 -20.94
N ILE A 9 -17.86 56.28 -20.86
CA ILE A 9 -18.44 55.21 -20.05
C ILE A 9 -18.30 53.90 -20.84
N HIS A 10 -17.29 53.10 -20.51
CA HIS A 10 -17.19 51.73 -21.00
C HIS A 10 -18.12 50.83 -20.17
N ARG A 11 -19.29 50.49 -20.73
CA ARG A 11 -20.14 49.40 -20.22
C ARG A 11 -19.38 48.07 -20.39
N ALA A 12 -19.10 47.38 -19.29
CA ALA A 12 -18.61 46.01 -19.30
C ALA A 12 -19.70 45.06 -19.83
N PRO A 13 -19.37 44.09 -20.72
CA PRO A 13 -20.33 43.07 -21.12
C PRO A 13 -20.54 42.07 -19.99
N CYS A 14 -21.82 41.88 -19.64
CA CYS A 14 -22.29 40.90 -18.67
C CYS A 14 -21.92 39.49 -19.17
N ALA A 15 -21.07 38.76 -18.45
CA ALA A 15 -20.72 37.39 -18.76
C ALA A 15 -21.92 36.48 -18.45
N ALA A 16 -22.57 35.97 -19.50
CA ALA A 16 -23.58 34.94 -19.37
C ALA A 16 -22.92 33.64 -18.84
N ALA A 17 -23.22 33.30 -17.60
CA ALA A 17 -22.82 32.02 -17.02
C ALA A 17 -23.58 30.88 -17.72
N LEU A 18 -22.87 30.09 -18.53
CA LEU A 18 -23.39 28.83 -19.04
C LEU A 18 -23.51 27.83 -17.88
N PRO A 19 -24.64 27.15 -17.70
CA PRO A 19 -24.77 26.17 -16.64
C PRO A 19 -23.90 24.96 -17.00
N LEU A 20 -22.83 24.75 -16.24
CA LEU A 20 -22.12 23.49 -16.21
C LEU A 20 -23.11 22.42 -15.78
N ARG A 21 -23.60 21.63 -16.75
CA ARG A 21 -24.34 20.41 -16.47
C ARG A 21 -23.42 19.50 -15.67
N HIS A 22 -23.61 19.45 -14.36
CA HIS A 22 -23.10 18.36 -13.55
C HIS A 22 -23.71 17.06 -14.08
N VAL A 23 -22.93 16.36 -14.90
CA VAL A 23 -23.16 14.94 -15.16
C VAL A 23 -22.95 14.26 -13.82
N ARG A 24 -24.04 14.07 -13.08
CA ARG A 24 -24.05 13.27 -11.86
C ARG A 24 -23.77 11.84 -12.29
N ALA A 25 -22.49 11.44 -12.23
CA ALA A 25 -22.11 10.05 -12.42
C ALA A 25 -22.94 9.23 -11.45
N ARG A 26 -23.75 8.30 -11.97
CA ARG A 26 -24.46 7.34 -11.13
C ARG A 26 -23.39 6.59 -10.33
N PRO A 27 -23.49 6.51 -8.99
CA PRO A 27 -22.57 5.67 -8.24
C PRO A 27 -22.82 4.23 -8.69
N ILE A 28 -21.84 3.64 -9.36
CA ILE A 28 -21.81 2.21 -9.64
C ILE A 28 -21.69 1.53 -8.27
N ARG A 29 -22.83 1.13 -7.70
CA ARG A 29 -22.88 0.22 -6.54
C ARG A 29 -22.61 -1.18 -7.07
N CYS A 30 -21.34 -1.51 -7.23
CA CYS A 30 -20.92 -2.88 -7.43
C CYS A 30 -20.02 -3.28 -6.26
N SER A 31 -20.65 -3.71 -5.17
CA SER A 31 -19.98 -4.42 -4.07
C SER A 31 -19.80 -5.92 -4.38
N SER A 32 -20.12 -6.35 -5.61
CA SER A 32 -19.87 -7.69 -6.12
C SER A 32 -18.43 -7.80 -6.66
N SER A 33 -17.90 -9.02 -6.68
CA SER A 33 -16.56 -9.32 -7.22
C SER A 33 -16.46 -8.94 -8.71
N SER A 34 -17.52 -9.24 -9.48
CA SER A 34 -17.69 -8.79 -10.88
C SER A 34 -17.55 -7.26 -11.09
N GLY A 35 -17.94 -6.46 -10.08
CA GLY A 35 -17.81 -5.02 -10.10
C GLY A 35 -16.38 -4.52 -10.15
N HIS A 36 -15.52 -5.16 -9.36
CA HIS A 36 -14.11 -4.81 -9.26
C HIS A 36 -13.37 -5.14 -10.56
N VAL A 37 -13.63 -6.32 -11.12
CA VAL A 37 -13.03 -6.76 -12.39
C VAL A 37 -13.40 -5.79 -13.53
N SER A 38 -14.68 -5.44 -13.67
CA SER A 38 -15.12 -4.45 -14.66
C SER A 38 -14.52 -3.07 -14.42
N PHE A 39 -14.47 -2.60 -13.17
CA PHE A 39 -13.86 -1.30 -12.87
C PHE A 39 -12.37 -1.25 -13.27
N ILE A 40 -11.60 -2.29 -12.95
CA ILE A 40 -10.17 -2.34 -13.27
C ILE A 40 -9.95 -2.33 -14.79
N ARG A 41 -10.71 -3.14 -15.51
CA ARG A 41 -10.61 -3.25 -16.97
C ARG A 41 -11.08 -1.98 -17.68
N ASP A 42 -12.27 -1.50 -17.33
CA ASP A 42 -12.98 -0.48 -18.11
C ASP A 42 -12.62 0.95 -17.66
N ILE A 43 -12.34 1.15 -16.36
CA ILE A 43 -12.07 2.48 -15.78
C ILE A 43 -10.58 2.66 -15.48
N ALA A 44 -9.95 1.69 -14.83
CA ALA A 44 -8.52 1.78 -14.50
C ALA A 44 -7.60 1.48 -15.70
N VAL A 45 -8.18 0.94 -16.78
CA VAL A 45 -7.50 0.55 -18.02
C VAL A 45 -6.27 -0.30 -17.72
N ALA A 46 -6.50 -1.35 -16.93
CA ALA A 46 -5.48 -2.30 -16.48
C ALA A 46 -6.02 -3.74 -16.56
N ASN A 47 -5.12 -4.71 -16.49
CA ASN A 47 -5.49 -6.12 -16.45
C ASN A 47 -5.93 -6.50 -15.02
N PRO A 48 -7.17 -6.98 -14.82
CA PRO A 48 -7.60 -7.49 -13.52
C PRO A 48 -6.71 -8.65 -13.05
N PRO A 49 -6.32 -8.71 -11.77
CA PRO A 49 -5.60 -9.87 -11.22
C PRO A 49 -6.45 -11.14 -11.29
N GLU A 50 -5.79 -12.29 -11.50
CA GLU A 50 -6.45 -13.60 -11.71
C GLU A 50 -7.33 -13.99 -10.51
N HIS A 51 -6.79 -13.96 -9.30
CA HIS A 51 -7.48 -14.41 -8.08
C HIS A 51 -8.15 -13.28 -7.27
N LEU A 52 -8.57 -12.20 -7.94
CA LEU A 52 -9.18 -11.06 -7.27
C LEU A 52 -10.48 -11.43 -6.53
N ASP A 53 -11.28 -12.30 -7.12
CA ASP A 53 -12.56 -12.71 -6.55
C ASP A 53 -12.36 -13.55 -5.28
N GLU A 54 -11.34 -14.41 -5.26
CA GLU A 54 -10.89 -15.16 -4.09
C GLU A 54 -10.38 -14.22 -3.00
N LEU A 55 -9.56 -13.23 -3.33
CA LEU A 55 -9.11 -12.23 -2.35
C LEU A 55 -10.28 -11.50 -1.70
N LEU A 56 -11.30 -11.09 -2.47
CA LEU A 56 -12.48 -10.42 -1.92
C LEU A 56 -13.28 -11.33 -0.98
N LYS A 57 -13.34 -12.64 -1.25
CA LYS A 57 -13.96 -13.62 -0.33
C LYS A 57 -13.13 -13.76 0.94
N VAL A 58 -11.82 -13.93 0.81
CA VAL A 58 -10.87 -14.04 1.93
C VAL A 58 -10.97 -12.81 2.85
N LEU A 59 -10.95 -11.60 2.30
CA LEU A 59 -11.09 -10.35 3.08
C LEU A 59 -12.44 -10.28 3.81
N ARG A 60 -13.53 -10.69 3.16
CA ARG A 60 -14.85 -10.75 3.79
C ARG A 60 -14.90 -11.76 4.94
N THR A 61 -14.32 -12.95 4.75
CA THR A 61 -14.28 -14.00 5.78
C THR A 61 -13.43 -13.56 6.97
N ARG A 62 -12.35 -12.80 6.74
CA ARG A 62 -11.55 -12.17 7.80
C ARG A 62 -12.34 -11.14 8.63
N GLY A 63 -13.52 -10.73 8.17
CA GLY A 63 -14.39 -9.76 8.84
C GLY A 63 -14.34 -8.35 8.25
N ASP A 64 -13.63 -8.13 7.13
CA ASP A 64 -13.63 -6.83 6.48
C ASP A 64 -14.95 -6.58 5.74
N THR A 65 -15.32 -5.30 5.65
CA THR A 65 -16.46 -4.87 4.82
C THR A 65 -16.00 -4.59 3.40
N ILE A 66 -16.58 -5.28 2.41
CA ILE A 66 -16.25 -5.06 0.99
C ILE A 66 -16.77 -3.69 0.52
N VAL A 67 -15.87 -2.90 -0.05
CA VAL A 67 -16.12 -1.53 -0.50
C VAL A 67 -16.28 -1.51 -2.03
N SER A 68 -17.05 -0.56 -2.58
CA SER A 68 -17.14 -0.40 -4.04
C SER A 68 -15.82 0.16 -4.58
N PRO A 69 -15.31 -0.31 -5.74
CA PRO A 69 -14.09 0.22 -6.35
C PRO A 69 -14.23 1.71 -6.75
N GLY A 70 -15.47 2.22 -6.82
CA GLY A 70 -15.76 3.64 -7.07
C GLY A 70 -15.73 4.53 -5.81
N SER A 71 -15.70 3.96 -4.61
CA SER A 71 -15.69 4.69 -3.33
C SER A 71 -14.31 5.27 -3.03
N ARG A 72 -13.87 6.24 -3.84
CA ARG A 72 -12.51 6.81 -3.78
C ARG A 72 -12.42 8.12 -2.98
N GLN A 73 -13.45 8.46 -2.21
CA GLN A 73 -13.43 9.67 -1.40
C GLN A 73 -12.42 9.54 -0.26
N GLY A 74 -11.47 10.47 -0.15
CA GLY A 74 -10.50 10.49 0.94
C GLY A 74 -9.36 9.48 0.84
N ILE A 75 -9.27 8.70 -0.24
CA ILE A 75 -8.14 7.81 -0.54
C ILE A 75 -7.31 8.34 -1.70
N ILE A 76 -6.09 7.82 -1.86
CA ILE A 76 -5.23 8.24 -2.97
C ILE A 76 -5.87 7.86 -4.33
N PRO A 77 -5.80 8.71 -5.37
CA PRO A 77 -6.51 8.45 -6.63
C PRO A 77 -6.12 7.17 -7.37
N LEU A 78 -4.93 6.65 -7.09
CA LEU A 78 -4.37 5.43 -7.69
C LEU A 78 -4.81 4.15 -6.98
N ALA A 79 -5.43 4.25 -5.80
CA ALA A 79 -5.94 3.12 -5.07
C ALA A 79 -7.35 2.76 -5.55
N ILE A 80 -7.56 1.48 -5.82
CA ILE A 80 -8.86 0.87 -6.11
C ILE A 80 -9.25 0.09 -4.86
N PRO A 81 -10.18 0.62 -4.04
CA PRO A 81 -10.52 0.02 -2.75
C PRO A 81 -11.16 -1.36 -2.95
N LEU A 82 -10.85 -2.28 -2.04
CA LEU A 82 -11.38 -3.65 -1.99
C LEU A 82 -12.22 -3.85 -0.74
N SER A 83 -11.64 -3.54 0.42
CA SER A 83 -12.27 -3.76 1.73
C SER A 83 -11.84 -2.68 2.73
N GLU A 84 -12.62 -2.54 3.79
CA GLU A 84 -12.32 -1.70 4.95
C GLU A 84 -12.42 -2.55 6.21
N ASN A 85 -11.38 -2.50 7.05
CA ASN A 85 -11.35 -3.23 8.31
C ASN A 85 -12.01 -2.42 9.45
N SER A 86 -12.12 -3.04 10.63
CA SER A 86 -12.74 -2.40 11.81
C SER A 86 -12.04 -1.13 12.31
N SER A 87 -10.76 -0.93 11.95
CA SER A 87 -10.00 0.29 12.27
C SER A 87 -10.21 1.43 11.28
N GLY A 88 -10.96 1.19 10.19
CA GLY A 88 -11.15 2.14 9.09
C GLY A 88 -9.97 2.20 8.10
N ALA A 89 -9.03 1.24 8.18
CA ALA A 89 -7.99 1.11 7.18
C ALA A 89 -8.52 0.36 5.96
N VAL A 90 -8.17 0.86 4.77
CA VAL A 90 -8.72 0.39 3.50
C VAL A 90 -7.69 -0.46 2.77
N THR A 91 -7.99 -1.74 2.56
CA THR A 91 -7.23 -2.60 1.65
C THR A 91 -7.60 -2.26 0.22
N ALA A 92 -6.62 -2.07 -0.66
CA ALA A 92 -6.82 -1.63 -2.03
C ALA A 92 -5.82 -2.29 -3.00
N LEU A 93 -6.16 -2.34 -4.28
CA LEU A 93 -5.18 -2.52 -5.35
C LEU A 93 -4.58 -1.17 -5.74
N LEU A 94 -3.27 -1.11 -5.94
CA LEU A 94 -2.62 0.09 -6.42
C LEU A 94 -2.44 0.02 -7.95
N ARG A 95 -3.19 0.85 -8.67
CA ARG A 95 -2.95 1.06 -10.10
C ARG A 95 -1.72 1.95 -10.26
N TRP A 96 -0.55 1.33 -10.43
CA TRP A 96 0.72 2.04 -10.57
C TRP A 96 0.95 2.48 -12.02
N PRO A 97 0.95 3.80 -12.35
CA PRO A 97 1.17 4.28 -13.71
C PRO A 97 2.55 3.97 -14.31
N THR A 98 3.59 3.93 -13.48
CA THR A 98 5.00 3.72 -13.87
C THR A 98 5.56 2.42 -13.32
N ALA A 99 4.72 1.39 -13.17
CA ALA A 99 5.20 0.08 -12.76
C ALA A 99 6.26 -0.45 -13.76
N PRO A 100 7.33 -1.11 -13.28
CA PRO A 100 8.23 -1.87 -14.14
C PRO A 100 7.47 -2.88 -15.00
N SER A 101 7.99 -3.20 -16.19
CA SER A 101 7.41 -4.22 -17.05
C SER A 101 7.34 -5.57 -16.33
N GLY A 102 6.18 -6.24 -16.41
CA GLY A 102 5.93 -7.52 -15.76
C GLY A 102 5.52 -7.42 -14.28
N MET A 103 5.45 -6.23 -13.69
CA MET A 103 4.92 -6.07 -12.33
C MET A 103 3.39 -6.00 -12.35
N GLU A 104 2.75 -6.89 -11.58
CA GLU A 104 1.31 -6.89 -11.35
C GLU A 104 0.88 -5.76 -10.39
N MET A 105 -0.43 -5.52 -10.29
CA MET A 105 -0.96 -4.55 -9.34
C MET A 105 -0.75 -5.04 -7.90
N PRO A 106 0.00 -4.29 -7.07
CA PRO A 106 0.22 -4.71 -5.69
C PRO A 106 -1.01 -4.45 -4.83
N VAL A 107 -1.11 -5.24 -3.76
CA VAL A 107 -2.09 -5.03 -2.69
C VAL A 107 -1.47 -4.10 -1.66
N VAL A 108 -2.21 -3.05 -1.31
CA VAL A 108 -1.77 -2.02 -0.37
C VAL A 108 -2.84 -1.75 0.68
N GLU A 109 -2.42 -1.25 1.83
CA GLU A 109 -3.28 -0.65 2.82
C GLU A 109 -3.19 0.87 2.72
N VAL A 110 -4.32 1.54 2.55
CA VAL A 110 -4.41 2.99 2.58
C VAL A 110 -4.62 3.43 4.03
N ARG A 111 -3.64 4.16 4.56
CA ARG A 111 -3.68 4.78 5.88
C ARG A 111 -3.75 6.30 5.76
N LYS A 112 -3.96 6.97 6.89
CA LYS A 112 -3.97 8.44 6.99
C LYS A 112 -2.73 9.12 6.36
N HIS A 113 -1.57 8.48 6.48
CA HIS A 113 -0.28 9.06 6.07
C HIS A 113 0.39 8.29 4.91
N GLY A 114 -0.42 7.80 3.97
CA GLY A 114 0.05 7.16 2.74
C GLY A 114 -0.40 5.71 2.64
N VAL A 115 0.29 4.96 1.79
CA VAL A 115 -0.01 3.56 1.51
C VAL A 115 1.13 2.66 1.96
N TRP A 116 0.74 1.51 2.49
CA TRP A 116 1.64 0.47 2.95
C TRP A 116 1.48 -0.72 2.03
N LEU A 117 2.60 -1.25 1.52
CA LEU A 117 2.56 -2.41 0.63
C LEU A 117 2.33 -3.67 1.47
N LEU A 118 1.25 -4.39 1.18
CA LEU A 118 0.88 -5.65 1.83
C LEU A 118 1.35 -6.88 1.05
N GLY A 119 1.45 -6.75 -0.28
CA GLY A 119 1.95 -7.79 -1.17
C GLY A 119 2.20 -7.24 -2.56
N LYS A 120 3.18 -7.79 -3.28
CA LYS A 120 3.54 -7.38 -4.65
C LYS A 120 2.44 -7.70 -5.66
N ASN A 121 1.58 -8.65 -5.35
CA ASN A 121 0.39 -9.02 -6.11
C ASN A 121 -0.65 -9.69 -5.20
N VAL A 122 -1.78 -10.06 -5.79
CA VAL A 122 -2.91 -10.70 -5.09
C VAL A 122 -2.50 -12.06 -4.51
N ASP A 123 -1.84 -12.89 -5.31
CA ASP A 123 -1.44 -14.25 -4.94
C ASP A 123 -0.51 -14.26 -3.72
N GLN A 124 0.51 -13.39 -3.72
CA GLN A 124 1.43 -13.26 -2.60
C GLN A 124 0.70 -12.83 -1.32
N TYR A 125 -0.30 -11.96 -1.43
CA TYR A 125 -1.07 -11.51 -0.28
C TYR A 125 -2.03 -12.59 0.22
N ILE A 126 -2.72 -13.33 -0.66
CA ILE A 126 -3.54 -14.50 -0.27
C ILE A 126 -2.66 -15.53 0.45
N HIS A 127 -1.51 -15.90 -0.13
CA HIS A 127 -0.59 -16.86 0.47
C HIS A 127 -0.15 -16.42 1.87
N ARG A 128 0.21 -15.13 2.04
CA ARG A 128 0.52 -14.58 3.37
C ARG A 128 -0.64 -14.74 4.36
N LEU A 129 -1.86 -14.38 3.97
CA LEU A 129 -3.03 -14.48 4.85
C LEU A 129 -3.29 -15.92 5.30
N LEU A 130 -3.15 -16.90 4.39
CA LEU A 130 -3.33 -18.32 4.71
C LEU A 130 -2.26 -18.83 5.69
N VAL A 131 -1.00 -18.44 5.49
CA VAL A 131 0.11 -18.81 6.38
C VAL A 131 -0.07 -18.20 7.78
N GLU A 132 -0.43 -16.91 7.84
CA GLU A 132 -0.71 -16.24 9.12
C GLU A 132 -1.88 -16.92 9.85
N GLU A 133 -2.95 -17.27 9.14
CA GLU A 133 -4.08 -18.02 9.70
C GLU A 133 -3.65 -19.40 10.26
N ASP A 134 -2.85 -20.14 9.50
CA ASP A 134 -2.33 -21.45 9.92
C ASP A 134 -1.48 -21.38 11.18
N ALA A 135 -0.65 -20.34 11.29
CA ALA A 135 0.24 -20.14 12.42
C ALA A 135 -0.51 -19.73 13.70
N HIS A 136 -1.67 -19.05 13.58
CA HIS A 136 -2.46 -18.57 14.71
C HIS A 136 -3.50 -19.59 15.21
N HIS A 137 -3.97 -20.52 14.37
CA HIS A 137 -5.00 -21.50 14.74
C HIS A 137 -4.43 -22.92 14.92
N LEU A 138 -3.82 -23.17 16.08
CA LEU A 138 -3.27 -24.48 16.46
C LEU A 138 -4.35 -25.53 16.81
N GLU A 139 -5.58 -25.11 17.19
CA GLU A 139 -6.56 -26.04 17.78
C GLU A 139 -8.00 -25.90 17.24
N GLU A 140 -8.36 -24.80 16.58
CA GLU A 140 -9.70 -24.63 16.00
C GLU A 140 -9.65 -24.84 14.48
N ASN A 141 -10.53 -25.73 14.02
CA ASN A 141 -10.63 -26.12 12.62
C ASN A 141 -11.32 -25.04 11.78
N ASN A 142 -10.86 -23.79 11.88
CA ASN A 142 -11.45 -22.66 11.17
C ASN A 142 -10.99 -22.69 9.70
N SER A 143 -11.60 -23.61 8.95
CA SER A 143 -11.38 -23.81 7.52
C SER A 143 -11.93 -22.65 6.68
N GLU A 144 -12.64 -21.70 7.28
CA GLU A 144 -13.40 -20.69 6.56
C GLU A 144 -12.54 -19.84 5.61
N LEU A 145 -11.34 -19.42 6.04
CA LEU A 145 -10.43 -18.64 5.19
C LEU A 145 -9.84 -19.47 4.04
N TYR A 146 -9.49 -20.74 4.31
CA TYR A 146 -9.04 -21.68 3.29
C TYR A 146 -10.15 -21.95 2.26
N ASP A 147 -11.36 -22.22 2.73
CA ASP A 147 -12.52 -22.46 1.87
C ASP A 147 -12.86 -21.22 1.04
N ALA A 148 -12.73 -20.01 1.61
CA ALA A 148 -12.93 -18.75 0.91
C ALA A 148 -11.91 -18.51 -0.21
N SER A 149 -10.66 -18.95 -0.01
CA SER A 149 -9.59 -18.86 -1.00
C SER A 149 -9.70 -19.87 -2.14
N SER A 150 -10.58 -20.88 -2.02
CA SER A 150 -10.95 -21.81 -3.09
C SER A 150 -9.71 -22.46 -3.77
N GLU A 151 -9.75 -22.64 -5.09
CA GLU A 151 -8.66 -23.19 -5.88
C GLU A 151 -7.37 -22.36 -5.83
N ALA A 152 -7.48 -21.02 -5.66
CA ALA A 152 -6.31 -20.17 -5.52
C ALA A 152 -5.53 -20.53 -4.25
N GLY A 153 -6.23 -20.71 -3.12
CA GLY A 153 -5.61 -21.12 -1.87
C GLY A 153 -4.91 -22.46 -1.97
N LYS A 154 -5.59 -23.48 -2.52
CA LYS A 154 -5.02 -24.82 -2.71
C LYS A 154 -3.74 -24.81 -3.56
N LYS A 155 -3.67 -23.92 -4.55
CA LYS A 155 -2.49 -23.75 -5.42
C LYS A 155 -1.35 -23.03 -4.70
N LEU A 156 -1.68 -22.07 -3.84
CA LEU A 156 -0.71 -21.16 -3.21
C LEU A 156 -0.12 -21.70 -1.92
N TYR A 157 -0.91 -22.40 -1.11
CA TYR A 157 -0.50 -22.85 0.22
C TYR A 157 -1.26 -24.12 0.64
N GLN A 158 -0.53 -25.14 1.10
CA GLN A 158 -1.14 -26.30 1.73
C GLN A 158 -1.18 -26.11 3.25
N ARG A 159 -2.37 -26.31 3.83
CA ARG A 159 -2.59 -26.17 5.27
C ARG A 159 -1.70 -27.14 6.05
N GLY A 160 -1.01 -26.64 7.08
CA GLY A 160 -0.02 -27.40 7.85
C GLY A 160 1.42 -27.23 7.37
N ASP A 161 1.66 -26.68 6.17
CA ASP A 161 3.02 -26.53 5.61
C ASP A 161 3.94 -25.71 6.53
N PHE A 162 3.41 -24.71 7.24
CA PHE A 162 4.18 -23.93 8.21
C PHE A 162 4.73 -24.82 9.33
N ALA A 163 3.88 -25.64 9.94
CA ALA A 163 4.27 -26.57 11.01
C ALA A 163 5.23 -27.65 10.49
N GLU A 164 4.98 -28.19 9.29
CA GLU A 164 5.83 -29.22 8.67
C GLU A 164 7.21 -28.69 8.25
N SER A 165 7.33 -27.38 7.99
CA SER A 165 8.58 -26.77 7.54
C SER A 165 9.71 -26.76 8.58
N ASN A 166 9.41 -27.01 9.86
CA ASN A 166 10.31 -26.85 11.00
C ASN A 166 10.87 -25.43 11.19
N ILE A 167 10.31 -24.42 10.51
CA ILE A 167 10.68 -23.02 10.71
C ILE A 167 9.87 -22.48 11.89
N THR A 168 10.54 -22.24 13.02
CA THR A 168 9.88 -21.83 14.28
C THR A 168 9.36 -20.40 14.29
N ASN A 169 9.89 -19.54 13.41
CA ASN A 169 9.58 -18.12 13.36
C ASN A 169 8.78 -17.79 12.09
N LEU A 170 7.57 -17.26 12.27
CA LEU A 170 6.64 -16.91 11.19
C LEU A 170 7.28 -15.94 10.17
N ASP A 171 7.96 -14.89 10.63
CA ASP A 171 8.63 -13.92 9.74
C ASP A 171 9.65 -14.61 8.83
N SER A 172 10.39 -15.59 9.36
CA SER A 172 11.39 -16.35 8.62
C SER A 172 10.76 -17.28 7.60
N TYR A 173 9.60 -17.86 7.92
CA TYR A 173 8.82 -18.63 6.95
C TYR A 173 8.29 -17.73 5.84
N LEU A 174 7.63 -16.62 6.18
CA LEU A 174 7.09 -15.66 5.21
C LEU A 174 8.17 -15.19 4.24
N LEU A 175 9.33 -14.74 4.75
CA LEU A 175 10.41 -14.24 3.91
C LEU A 175 11.07 -15.30 3.03
N SER A 176 11.04 -16.58 3.43
CA SER A 176 11.70 -17.67 2.68
C SER A 176 10.78 -18.43 1.74
N LYS A 177 9.48 -18.55 2.07
CA LYS A 177 8.50 -19.37 1.35
C LYS A 177 7.45 -18.57 0.60
N VAL A 178 7.13 -17.36 1.06
CA VAL A 178 6.05 -16.54 0.49
C VAL A 178 6.61 -15.36 -0.30
N GLY A 179 7.52 -14.61 0.32
CA GLY A 179 8.29 -13.54 -0.31
C GLY A 179 8.50 -12.35 0.62
N LEU A 180 8.96 -11.24 0.04
CA LEU A 180 9.39 -10.08 0.82
C LEU A 180 8.22 -9.15 1.13
N PHE A 181 8.07 -8.81 2.41
CA PHE A 181 7.07 -7.89 2.92
C PHE A 181 7.75 -6.77 3.73
N PRO A 182 7.41 -5.50 3.47
CA PRO A 182 7.98 -4.36 4.18
C PRO A 182 7.88 -4.47 5.70
N ASP A 183 6.69 -4.76 6.22
CA ASP A 183 6.41 -4.86 7.65
C ASP A 183 7.13 -6.04 8.31
N VAL A 184 7.23 -7.18 7.63
CA VAL A 184 7.98 -8.36 8.14
C VAL A 184 9.49 -8.06 8.21
N LEU A 185 10.05 -7.33 7.24
CA LEU A 185 11.44 -6.89 7.30
C LEU A 185 11.67 -5.88 8.41
N GLU A 186 10.75 -4.91 8.59
CA GLU A 186 10.80 -3.95 9.70
C GLU A 186 10.74 -4.67 11.05
N HIS A 187 9.86 -5.66 11.19
CA HIS A 187 9.74 -6.49 12.39
C HIS A 187 11.04 -7.25 12.70
N LYS A 188 11.68 -7.87 11.70
CA LYS A 188 12.98 -8.53 11.88
C LYS A 188 14.08 -7.58 12.33
N VAL A 189 14.13 -6.36 11.79
CA VAL A 189 15.09 -5.35 12.23
C VAL A 189 14.86 -5.00 13.70
N THR A 190 13.59 -4.84 14.12
CA THR A 190 13.25 -4.61 15.52
C THR A 190 13.69 -5.77 16.42
N GLN A 191 13.41 -7.02 16.05
CA GLN A 191 13.83 -8.21 16.80
C GLN A 191 15.36 -8.27 16.98
N HIS A 192 16.13 -8.01 15.92
CA HIS A 192 17.59 -7.98 16.02
C HIS A 192 18.09 -6.90 16.99
N PHE A 193 17.47 -5.71 16.99
CA PHE A 193 17.78 -4.68 17.98
C PHE A 193 17.44 -5.11 19.41
N GLU A 194 16.30 -5.76 19.62
CA GLU A 194 15.88 -6.26 20.95
C GLU A 194 16.82 -7.33 21.49
N GLN A 195 17.40 -8.15 20.59
CA GLN A 195 18.41 -9.16 20.91
C GLN A 195 19.82 -8.57 21.12
N GLY A 196 20.00 -7.26 20.90
CA GLY A 196 21.31 -6.60 20.95
C GLY A 196 22.20 -6.86 19.74
N ASP A 197 21.69 -7.54 18.70
CA ASP A 197 22.41 -7.79 17.45
C ASP A 197 22.25 -6.60 16.49
N HIS A 198 22.99 -5.54 16.79
CA HIS A 198 22.99 -4.32 15.97
C HIS A 198 23.49 -4.56 14.54
N VAL A 199 24.39 -5.52 14.33
CA VAL A 199 24.95 -5.79 13.00
C VAL A 199 23.86 -6.39 12.11
N SER A 200 23.16 -7.43 12.56
CA SER A 200 22.07 -8.03 11.79
C SER A 200 20.92 -7.06 11.57
N ALA A 201 20.62 -6.20 12.55
CA ALA A 201 19.62 -5.15 12.41
C ALA A 201 19.97 -4.18 11.26
N LEU A 202 21.22 -3.70 11.22
CA LEU A 202 21.68 -2.77 10.18
C LEU A 202 21.75 -3.43 8.80
N VAL A 203 22.27 -4.66 8.71
CA VAL A 203 22.34 -5.42 7.45
C VAL A 203 20.93 -5.66 6.90
N THR A 204 19.98 -6.03 7.75
CA THR A 204 18.58 -6.25 7.33
C THR A 204 17.91 -4.95 6.89
N GLY A 205 18.17 -3.84 7.60
CA GLY A 205 17.64 -2.53 7.23
C GLY A 205 18.20 -1.99 5.91
N GLU A 206 19.49 -2.17 5.67
CA GLU A 206 20.12 -1.82 4.38
C GLU A 206 19.60 -2.73 3.26
N PHE A 207 19.44 -4.03 3.52
CA PHE A 207 18.81 -4.96 2.59
C PHE A 207 17.40 -4.49 2.23
N TYR A 208 16.58 -4.13 3.21
CA TYR A 208 15.23 -3.62 3.00
C TYR A 208 15.21 -2.35 2.13
N ALA A 209 16.17 -1.44 2.31
CA ALA A 209 16.30 -0.21 1.52
C ALA A 209 16.89 -0.39 0.10
N LYS A 210 17.09 -1.62 -0.37
CA LYS A 210 17.50 -1.86 -1.75
C LYS A 210 16.41 -1.45 -2.73
N LYS A 211 16.77 -0.62 -3.72
CA LYS A 211 15.85 0.05 -4.65
C LYS A 211 15.00 -0.91 -5.50
N ASP A 212 15.50 -2.10 -5.75
CA ASP A 212 14.89 -3.14 -6.58
C ASP A 212 13.90 -4.03 -5.82
N LEU A 213 13.94 -4.07 -4.48
CA LEU A 213 13.02 -4.92 -3.71
C LEU A 213 11.59 -4.41 -3.73
N PHE A 214 11.44 -3.10 -3.52
CA PHE A 214 10.17 -2.38 -3.47
C PHE A 214 10.26 -1.13 -4.34
N PRO A 215 10.37 -1.30 -5.67
CA PRO A 215 10.63 -0.20 -6.59
C PRO A 215 9.57 0.87 -6.41
N GLY A 216 9.99 2.12 -6.22
CA GLY A 216 9.10 3.29 -6.11
C GLY A 216 8.37 3.48 -4.78
N PHE A 217 8.58 2.62 -3.78
CA PHE A 217 8.14 2.84 -2.41
C PHE A 217 9.22 3.56 -1.59
N GLY A 218 8.83 4.64 -0.92
CA GLY A 218 9.71 5.45 -0.08
C GLY A 218 9.91 4.90 1.33
N ARG A 219 8.93 4.16 1.89
CA ARG A 219 8.96 3.62 3.26
C ARG A 219 10.26 2.88 3.63
N PRO A 220 10.85 2.02 2.77
CA PRO A 220 12.11 1.36 3.10
C PRO A 220 13.24 2.34 3.42
N PHE A 221 13.33 3.44 2.67
CA PHE A 221 14.33 4.48 2.88
C PHE A 221 14.04 5.34 4.11
N VAL A 222 12.76 5.57 4.44
CA VAL A 222 12.35 6.22 5.68
C VAL A 222 12.80 5.38 6.88
N PHE A 223 12.47 4.09 6.87
CA PHE A 223 12.83 3.18 7.95
C PHE A 223 14.34 3.03 8.08
N ASN A 224 15.07 2.92 6.97
CA ASN A 224 16.53 2.88 7.01
C ASN A 224 17.14 4.20 7.55
N ALA A 225 16.49 5.35 7.33
CA ALA A 225 16.91 6.60 7.99
C ALA A 225 16.66 6.55 9.51
N GLU A 226 15.52 6.00 9.94
CA GLU A 226 15.17 5.82 11.37
C GLU A 226 16.19 4.96 12.10
N ILE A 227 16.58 3.81 11.54
CA ILE A 227 17.55 2.91 12.18
C ILE A 227 18.95 3.52 12.22
N MET A 228 19.37 4.24 11.17
CA MET A 228 20.69 4.89 11.13
C MET A 228 20.79 6.01 12.16
N LEU A 229 19.70 6.78 12.37
CA LEU A 229 19.63 7.76 13.46
C LEU A 229 19.71 7.07 14.83
N LYS A 230 19.01 5.96 15.02
CA LYS A 230 18.99 5.20 16.27
C LYS A 230 20.40 4.75 16.70
N VAL A 231 21.28 4.43 15.74
CA VAL A 231 22.67 4.04 16.00
C VAL A 231 23.68 5.20 15.89
N GLY A 232 23.22 6.45 15.76
CA GLY A 232 24.09 7.64 15.70
C GLY A 232 24.77 7.90 14.36
N ARG A 233 24.41 7.19 13.28
CA ARG A 233 24.95 7.37 11.93
C ARG A 233 24.19 8.46 11.16
N ILE A 234 24.37 9.71 11.60
CA ILE A 234 23.57 10.87 11.14
C ILE A 234 23.72 11.16 9.64
N SER A 235 24.94 11.04 9.10
CA SER A 235 25.23 11.29 7.68
C SER A 235 24.46 10.33 6.77
N GLU A 236 24.50 9.04 7.09
CA GLU A 236 23.83 7.99 6.32
C GLU A 236 22.32 8.04 6.47
N ALA A 237 21.83 8.36 7.67
CA ALA A 237 20.42 8.64 7.86
C ALA A 237 19.94 9.78 6.95
N LYS A 238 20.73 10.85 6.82
CA LYS A 238 20.41 11.98 5.95
C LYS A 238 20.37 11.57 4.48
N ASP A 239 21.28 10.71 4.04
CA ASP A 239 21.30 10.21 2.66
C ASP A 239 20.10 9.30 2.38
N SER A 240 19.76 8.39 3.29
CA SER A 240 18.56 7.57 3.19
C SER A 240 17.28 8.43 3.15
N ALA A 241 17.18 9.44 4.02
CA ALA A 241 16.05 10.38 4.02
C ALA A 241 15.94 11.16 2.70
N ARG A 242 17.05 11.57 2.08
CA ARG A 242 17.05 12.22 0.77
C ARG A 242 16.52 11.30 -0.33
N VAL A 243 16.85 10.01 -0.29
CA VAL A 243 16.30 9.03 -1.24
C VAL A 243 14.80 8.85 -1.02
N ALA A 244 14.36 8.76 0.25
CA ALA A 244 12.94 8.69 0.59
C ALA A 244 12.16 9.89 0.02
N LEU A 245 12.67 11.12 0.21
CA LEU A 245 12.03 12.35 -0.26
C LEU A 245 11.95 12.49 -1.79
N LYS A 246 12.72 11.70 -2.55
CA LYS A 246 12.62 11.60 -4.02
C LYS A 246 11.53 10.62 -4.47
N SER A 247 11.01 9.80 -3.57
CA SER A 247 9.92 8.87 -3.86
C SER A 247 8.56 9.57 -3.77
N PRO A 248 7.48 9.03 -4.38
CA PRO A 248 6.15 9.60 -4.24
C PRO A 248 5.74 9.68 -2.78
N TRP A 249 5.32 10.86 -2.30
CA TRP A 249 5.14 11.11 -0.86
C TRP A 249 4.10 10.22 -0.19
N TRP A 250 3.11 9.76 -0.95
CA TRP A 250 2.10 8.82 -0.49
C TRP A 250 2.66 7.41 -0.23
N THR A 251 3.92 7.13 -0.53
CA THR A 251 4.60 5.83 -0.25
C THR A 251 5.54 5.87 0.96
N LEU A 252 5.64 7.01 1.65
CA LEU A 252 6.56 7.18 2.79
C LEU A 252 6.08 6.40 4.03
N GLY A 253 4.78 6.17 4.15
CA GLY A 253 4.17 5.46 5.27
C GLY A 253 4.14 6.23 6.59
N CYS A 254 4.59 7.48 6.61
CA CYS A 254 4.64 8.34 7.79
C CYS A 254 4.21 9.78 7.47
N ALA A 255 3.94 10.56 8.53
CA ALA A 255 3.76 12.00 8.38
C ALA A 255 5.03 12.63 7.79
N TYR A 256 4.84 13.70 7.02
CA TYR A 256 5.96 14.42 6.44
C TYR A 256 6.88 14.89 7.59
N GLU A 257 6.34 15.50 8.63
CA GLU A 257 7.07 16.05 9.78
C GLU A 257 7.83 15.00 10.63
N SER A 258 7.83 13.72 10.24
CA SER A 258 8.58 12.66 10.91
C SER A 258 10.05 13.08 11.16
N PRO A 259 10.58 12.87 12.38
CA PRO A 259 11.96 13.19 12.74
C PRO A 259 13.00 12.62 11.78
N ALA A 260 12.75 11.42 11.23
CA ALA A 260 13.65 10.78 10.28
C ALA A 260 13.81 11.57 8.96
N LEU A 261 12.75 12.25 8.53
CA LEU A 261 12.76 13.07 7.31
C LEU A 261 13.17 14.51 7.56
N HIS A 262 13.12 14.99 8.81
CA HIS A 262 13.48 16.35 9.18
C HIS A 262 14.94 16.68 8.81
N ASN A 263 15.88 15.78 9.13
CA ASN A 263 17.30 15.97 8.86
C ASN A 263 17.65 15.97 7.36
N GLY A 264 16.85 15.27 6.53
CA GLY A 264 16.98 15.29 5.08
C GLY A 264 16.62 16.64 4.43
N ARG A 265 15.88 17.51 5.13
CA ARG A 265 15.38 18.79 4.60
C ARG A 265 16.32 19.97 4.75
N MET A 266 17.17 19.95 5.77
CA MET A 266 18.00 21.11 6.15
C MET A 266 19.22 21.32 5.23
N SER A 267 19.10 21.00 3.96
CA SER A 267 20.09 21.37 2.93
C SER A 267 19.37 21.92 1.72
N LYS A 268 19.04 23.22 1.81
CA LYS A 268 19.01 24.12 0.66
C LYS A 268 20.19 25.06 0.81
#